data_AF-A0A8T0C2X5-F1
#
_entry.id   AF-A0A8T0C2X5-F1
#
_cell.length_a   1.000
_cell.length_b   1.000
_cell.length_c   1.000
_cell.angle_alpha   90.00
_cell.angle_beta   90.00
_cell.angle_gamma   90.00
#
_symmetry.space_group_name_H-M   'P 1'
#
loop_
_entity.id
_entity.type
_entity.pdbx_description
1 polymer ?
#
loop_
_entity_poly.entity_id
_entity_poly.type
_entity_poly.pdbx_seq_one_letter_code
_entity_poly.pdbx_strand_id
1 'polypeptide(L)'
;MLLLVLTSLAIFLMLGIIIGACIQGTQLHGAEQKVQDFFTRFRAEEDTRQELYESAYRIVMDLGEALDEEDIIAQCDAVRSAHDRARAFKALAKDQPIPDAPRATGQGLKVVK
;
A
#
# COMPACT_ATOMS: atom_id res chain seq x y z
N MET A 1 60.97 22.62 4.12
CA MET A 1 60.67 21.32 4.75
C MET A 1 59.49 21.40 5.70
N LEU A 2 59.52 22.26 6.72
CA LEU A 2 58.41 22.40 7.69
C LEU A 2 57.06 22.78 7.06
N LEU A 3 57.05 23.69 6.08
CA LEU A 3 55.86 24.04 5.28
C LEU A 3 55.29 22.85 4.49
N LEU A 4 56.16 21.98 3.96
CA LEU A 4 55.78 20.83 3.14
C LEU A 4 55.19 19.69 4.00
N VAL A 5 55.68 19.56 5.23
CA VAL A 5 55.15 18.64 6.25
C VAL A 5 53.80 19.11 6.78
N LEU A 6 53.64 20.43 6.98
CA LEU A 6 52.37 21.00 7.41
C LEU A 6 51.27 20.87 6.35
N THR A 7 51.61 21.10 5.07
CA THR A 7 50.63 20.95 3.98
C THR A 7 50.25 19.49 3.75
N SER A 8 51.19 18.55 3.85
CA SER A 8 50.87 17.12 3.72
C SER A 8 49.97 16.64 4.87
N LEU A 9 50.25 17.04 6.10
CA LEU A 9 49.42 16.71 7.27
C LEU A 9 47.98 17.24 7.11
N ALA A 10 47.83 18.47 6.62
CA ALA A 10 46.51 19.08 6.39
C ALA A 10 45.72 18.31 5.31
N ILE A 11 46.38 17.84 4.26
CA ILE A 11 45.73 17.03 3.20
C ILE A 11 45.24 15.69 3.76
N PHE A 12 46.05 14.99 4.56
CA PHE A 12 45.64 13.72 5.17
C PHE A 12 44.46 13.88 6.13
N LEU A 13 44.42 14.96 6.92
CA LEU A 13 43.29 15.26 7.81
C LEU A 13 42.01 15.54 7.02
N MET A 14 42.09 16.32 5.94
CA MET A 14 40.94 16.58 5.07
C MET A 14 40.42 15.30 4.40
N LEU A 15 41.31 14.43 3.92
CA LEU A 15 40.93 13.14 3.36
C LEU A 15 40.21 12.25 4.38
N GLY A 16 40.70 12.21 5.63
CA GLY A 16 40.05 11.46 6.71
C GLY A 16 38.64 11.95 7.01
N ILE A 17 38.41 13.28 6.99
CA ILE A 17 37.08 13.88 7.20
C ILE A 17 36.14 13.55 6.04
N ILE A 18 36.61 13.63 4.79
CA ILE A 18 35.81 13.31 3.60
C ILE A 18 35.41 11.84 3.61
N ILE A 19 36.36 10.93 3.89
CA ILE A 19 36.08 9.49 3.98
C ILE A 19 35.13 9.21 5.16
N GLY A 20 35.34 9.84 6.31
CA GLY A 20 34.45 9.75 7.46
C GLY A 20 33.03 10.20 7.12
N ALA A 21 32.86 11.31 6.40
CA ALA A 21 31.57 11.82 5.93
C ALA A 21 30.93 10.91 4.86
N CYS A 22 31.73 10.28 4.00
CA CYS A 22 31.24 9.26 3.07
C CYS A 22 30.77 7.98 3.78
N ILE A 23 31.46 7.57 4.86
CA ILE A 23 31.10 6.39 5.68
C ILE A 23 29.87 6.68 6.56
N GLN A 24 29.74 7.90 7.09
CA GLN A 24 28.58 8.32 7.88
C GLN A 24 27.28 8.43 7.06
N GLY A 25 27.35 8.15 5.76
CA GLY A 25 26.20 8.03 4.90
C GLY A 25 25.67 9.39 4.50
N THR A 26 25.80 9.70 3.22
CA THR A 26 24.74 10.43 2.53
C THR A 26 23.41 9.84 3.01
N GLN A 27 22.51 10.67 3.53
CA GLN A 27 21.25 10.28 4.19
C GLN A 27 20.36 9.35 3.32
N LEU A 28 20.72 8.08 3.17
CA LEU A 28 19.90 7.09 2.49
C LEU A 28 18.66 6.74 3.32
N HIS A 29 18.64 7.08 4.61
CA HIS A 29 17.45 6.96 5.45
C HIS A 29 16.25 7.73 4.87
N GLY A 30 16.43 8.91 4.27
CA GLY A 30 15.30 9.67 3.74
C GLY A 30 14.65 9.02 2.52
N ALA A 31 15.46 8.47 1.61
CA ALA A 31 14.96 7.80 0.40
C ALA A 31 14.41 6.42 0.72
N GLU A 32 15.09 5.63 1.56
CA GLU A 32 14.63 4.31 1.99
C GLU A 32 13.35 4.40 2.82
N GLN A 33 13.24 5.36 3.74
CA GLN A 33 12.04 5.57 4.54
C GLN A 33 10.85 6.03 3.67
N LYS A 34 11.10 6.82 2.63
CA LYS A 34 10.05 7.22 1.67
C LYS A 34 9.56 6.03 0.83
N VAL A 35 10.45 5.12 0.46
CA VAL A 35 10.09 3.88 -0.24
C VAL A 35 9.35 2.93 0.70
N GLN A 36 9.79 2.79 1.94
CA GLN A 36 9.14 1.97 2.96
C GLN A 36 7.72 2.50 3.27
N ASP A 37 7.55 3.80 3.50
CA ASP A 37 6.22 4.40 3.71
C ASP A 37 5.31 4.20 2.50
N PHE A 38 5.84 4.30 1.28
CA PHE A 38 5.09 4.01 0.07
C PHE A 38 4.61 2.55 0.07
N PHE A 39 5.50 1.56 0.19
CA PHE A 39 5.12 0.15 0.23
C PHE A 39 4.15 -0.20 1.36
N THR A 40 4.31 0.41 2.54
CA THR A 40 3.42 0.17 3.68
C THR A 40 2.01 0.71 3.42
N ARG A 41 1.91 1.86 2.75
CA ARG A 41 0.63 2.47 2.37
C ARG A 41 -0.08 1.67 1.28
N PHE A 42 0.65 1.20 0.26
CA PHE A 42 0.11 0.32 -0.78
C PHE A 42 -0.38 -1.00 -0.21
N ARG A 43 0.38 -1.61 0.70
CA ARG A 43 -0.03 -2.84 1.35
C ARG A 43 -1.29 -2.66 2.20
N ALA A 44 -1.38 -1.57 2.97
CA ALA A 44 -2.57 -1.29 3.77
C ALA A 44 -3.82 -1.03 2.90
N GLU A 45 -3.64 -0.39 1.74
CA GLU A 45 -4.72 -0.16 0.77
C GLU A 45 -5.16 -1.45 0.05
N GLU A 46 -4.22 -2.35 -0.21
CA GLU A 46 -4.49 -3.66 -0.79
C GLU A 46 -5.18 -4.61 0.20
N ASP A 47 -4.71 -4.66 1.46
CA ASP A 47 -5.33 -5.45 2.54
C ASP A 47 -6.77 -4.98 2.80
N THR A 48 -7.00 -3.66 2.93
CA THR A 48 -8.36 -3.10 3.11
C THR A 48 -9.28 -3.37 1.93
N ARG A 49 -8.76 -3.29 0.69
CA ARG A 49 -9.53 -3.65 -0.50
C ARG A 49 -9.88 -5.13 -0.49
N GLN A 50 -8.95 -6.01 -0.11
CA GLN A 50 -9.17 -7.45 -0.07
C GLN A 50 -10.22 -7.82 0.99
N GLU A 51 -10.19 -7.20 2.17
CA GLU A 51 -11.22 -7.37 3.20
C GLU A 51 -12.61 -6.95 2.72
N LEU A 52 -12.73 -5.83 1.98
CA LEU A 52 -13.99 -5.38 1.41
C LEU A 52 -14.52 -6.34 0.34
N TYR A 53 -13.65 -6.90 -0.50
CA TYR A 53 -14.03 -7.91 -1.48
C TYR A 53 -14.47 -9.22 -0.82
N GLU A 54 -13.75 -9.68 0.21
CA GLU A 54 -14.13 -10.88 0.96
C GLU A 54 -15.49 -10.70 1.65
N SER A 55 -15.73 -9.53 2.23
CA SER A 55 -17.02 -9.18 2.84
C SER A 55 -18.16 -9.19 1.81
N ALA A 56 -17.96 -8.56 0.66
CA ALA A 56 -18.95 -8.58 -0.43
C ALA A 56 -19.23 -10.00 -0.93
N TYR A 57 -18.18 -10.81 -1.08
CA TYR A 57 -18.28 -12.21 -1.51
C TYR A 57 -19.13 -13.03 -0.54
N ARG A 58 -18.89 -12.93 0.77
CA ARG A 58 -19.69 -13.62 1.79
C ARG A 58 -21.16 -13.24 1.73
N ILE A 59 -21.48 -11.94 1.59
CA ILE A 59 -22.89 -11.49 1.49
C ILE A 59 -23.60 -12.13 0.30
N VAL A 60 -22.91 -12.27 -0.85
CA VAL A 60 -23.47 -12.91 -2.05
C VAL A 60 -23.64 -14.41 -1.85
N MET A 61 -22.66 -15.09 -1.24
CA MET A 61 -22.74 -16.51 -0.93
C MET A 61 -23.91 -16.81 0.01
N ASP A 62 -24.03 -16.06 1.09
CA ASP A 62 -25.12 -16.22 2.07
C ASP A 62 -26.49 -15.93 1.44
N LEU A 63 -26.56 -15.02 0.47
CA LEU A 63 -27.79 -14.79 -0.29
C LEU A 63 -28.12 -15.97 -1.20
N GLY A 64 -27.12 -16.59 -1.82
CA GLY A 64 -27.29 -17.82 -2.60
C GLY A 64 -27.83 -18.96 -1.74
N GLU A 65 -27.23 -19.17 -0.56
CA GLU A 65 -27.70 -20.17 0.41
C GLU A 65 -29.12 -19.87 0.90
N ALA A 66 -29.44 -18.60 1.18
CA ALA A 66 -30.80 -18.20 1.55
C ALA A 66 -31.83 -18.49 0.45
N LEU A 67 -31.45 -18.40 -0.84
CA LEU A 67 -32.32 -18.70 -1.97
C LEU A 67 -32.51 -20.20 -2.21
N ASP A 68 -31.57 -21.03 -1.78
CA ASP A 68 -31.66 -22.50 -1.84
C ASP A 68 -32.51 -23.09 -0.69
N GLU A 69 -32.92 -22.27 0.29
CA GLU A 69 -33.76 -22.70 1.40
C GLU A 69 -35.16 -23.16 0.94
N GLU A 70 -35.58 -24.34 1.43
CA GLU A 70 -36.83 -24.98 1.00
C GLU A 70 -38.06 -24.44 1.74
N ASP A 71 -37.88 -24.01 2.99
CA ASP A 71 -38.94 -23.36 3.76
C ASP A 71 -39.08 -21.89 3.33
N ILE A 72 -40.21 -21.56 2.73
CA ILE A 72 -40.52 -20.22 2.19
C ILE A 72 -40.43 -19.12 3.26
N ILE A 73 -40.82 -19.41 4.51
CA ILE A 73 -40.77 -18.44 5.60
C ILE A 73 -39.31 -18.21 6.00
N ALA A 74 -38.54 -19.29 6.17
CA ALA A 74 -37.12 -19.20 6.49
C ALA A 74 -36.31 -18.52 5.36
N GLN A 75 -36.61 -18.86 4.11
CA GLN A 75 -36.04 -18.24 2.91
C GLN A 75 -36.28 -16.73 2.91
N CYS A 76 -37.53 -16.28 3.15
CA CYS A 76 -37.87 -14.86 3.17
C CYS A 76 -37.12 -14.10 4.28
N ASP A 77 -37.00 -14.68 5.47
CA ASP A 77 -36.24 -14.09 6.58
C ASP A 77 -34.74 -14.04 6.29
N ALA A 78 -34.19 -15.12 5.72
CA ALA A 78 -32.77 -15.22 5.36
C ALA A 78 -32.39 -14.24 4.23
N VAL A 79 -33.21 -14.14 3.18
CA VAL A 79 -33.03 -13.17 2.08
C VAL A 79 -33.11 -11.75 2.61
N ARG A 80 -34.06 -11.45 3.51
CA ARG A 80 -34.18 -10.12 4.12
C ARG A 80 -32.94 -9.76 4.94
N SER A 81 -32.42 -10.71 5.72
CA SER A 81 -31.18 -10.56 6.48
C SER A 81 -29.97 -10.30 5.57
N ALA A 82 -29.82 -11.08 4.49
CA ALA A 82 -28.75 -10.88 3.51
C ALA A 82 -28.86 -9.51 2.82
N HIS A 83 -30.07 -9.09 2.46
CA HIS A 83 -30.33 -7.77 1.89
C HIS A 83 -29.97 -6.63 2.86
N ASP A 84 -30.31 -6.74 4.14
CA ASP A 84 -29.98 -5.72 5.14
C ASP A 84 -28.47 -5.60 5.35
N ARG A 85 -27.73 -6.73 5.33
CA ARG A 85 -26.26 -6.73 5.35
C ARG A 85 -25.66 -6.10 4.09
N ALA A 86 -26.22 -6.39 2.92
CA ALA A 86 -25.81 -5.74 1.66
C ALA A 86 -26.03 -4.22 1.70
N ARG A 87 -27.16 -3.77 2.29
CA ARG A 87 -27.46 -2.35 2.49
C ARG A 87 -26.46 -1.70 3.45
N ALA A 88 -26.14 -2.35 4.56
CA ALA A 88 -25.14 -1.85 5.52
C ALA A 88 -23.75 -1.75 4.88
N PHE A 89 -23.33 -2.78 4.13
CA PHE A 89 -22.09 -2.77 3.37
C PHE A 89 -22.05 -1.63 2.35
N LYS A 90 -23.13 -1.40 1.60
CA LYS A 90 -23.25 -0.28 0.65
C LYS A 90 -23.14 1.09 1.33
N ALA A 91 -23.71 1.24 2.53
CA ALA A 91 -23.59 2.49 3.30
C ALA A 91 -22.13 2.74 3.72
N LEU A 92 -21.45 1.71 4.24
CA LEU A 92 -20.03 1.79 4.62
C LEU A 92 -19.13 2.09 3.42
N ALA A 93 -19.37 1.45 2.28
CA ALA A 93 -18.62 1.69 1.04
C ALA A 93 -18.86 3.09 0.43
N LYS A 94 -19.97 3.76 0.79
CA LYS A 94 -20.23 5.14 0.38
C LYS A 94 -19.39 6.14 1.19
N ASP A 95 -19.16 5.83 2.47
CA ASP A 95 -18.37 6.67 3.38
C ASP A 95 -16.85 6.41 3.24
N GLN A 96 -16.47 5.18 2.85
CA GLN A 96 -15.12 4.79 2.49
C GLN A 96 -15.10 4.29 1.03
N PRO A 97 -15.07 5.21 0.05
CA PRO A 97 -15.00 4.81 -1.35
C PRO A 97 -13.72 4.01 -1.56
N ILE A 98 -13.85 2.80 -2.11
CA ILE A 98 -12.71 2.00 -2.54
C ILE A 98 -11.95 2.88 -3.53
N PRO A 99 -10.67 3.21 -3.27
CA PRO A 99 -9.88 4.00 -4.20
C PRO A 99 -9.94 3.30 -5.56
N ASP A 100 -10.30 4.04 -6.61
CA ASP A 100 -10.24 3.50 -7.97
C ASP A 100 -8.83 2.95 -8.18
N ALA A 101 -8.71 1.73 -8.73
CA ALA A 101 -7.41 1.21 -9.11
C ALA A 101 -6.68 2.29 -9.90
N PRO A 102 -5.41 2.62 -9.58
CA PRO A 102 -4.70 3.68 -10.26
C PRO A 102 -4.78 3.34 -11.74
N ARG A 103 -5.53 4.16 -12.51
CA ARG A 103 -5.56 4.03 -13.96
C ARG A 103 -4.11 4.09 -14.37
N ALA A 104 -3.59 2.98 -14.90
CA ALA A 104 -2.27 2.91 -15.48
C ALA A 104 -2.23 3.89 -16.65
N THR A 105 -2.02 5.15 -16.31
CA THR A 105 -2.01 6.28 -17.23
C THR A 105 -0.59 6.32 -17.76
N GLY A 106 -0.37 5.64 -18.87
CA GLY A 106 0.77 5.87 -19.76
C GLY A 106 2.15 5.54 -19.20
N GLN A 107 2.48 4.25 -19.09
CA GLN A 107 3.86 3.80 -19.32
C GLN A 107 3.90 3.00 -20.62
N GLY A 108 3.71 3.71 -21.73
CA GLY A 108 4.15 3.21 -23.03
C GLY A 108 5.67 3.13 -23.02
N LEU A 109 6.22 1.95 -22.77
CA LEU A 109 7.62 1.67 -23.06
C LEU A 109 7.84 1.91 -24.55
N LYS A 110 8.52 3.01 -24.88
CA LYS A 110 8.95 3.32 -26.24
C LYS A 110 10.02 2.30 -26.63
N VAL A 111 9.61 1.22 -27.29
CA VAL A 111 10.52 0.29 -27.95
C VAL A 111 11.19 1.06 -29.09
N VAL A 112 12.46 1.41 -28.88
CA VAL A 112 13.31 1.97 -29.94
C VAL A 112 13.67 0.81 -30.86
N LYS A 113 13.31 0.94 -32.14
CA LYS A 113 13.63 -0.02 -33.19
C LYS A 113 15.04 0.20 -33.72
#